data_AF-A0A0S7EH93-F1
#
_entry.id   AF-A0A0S7EH93-F1
#
_cell.length_a   1.000
_cell.length_b   1.000
_cell.length_c   1.000
_cell.angle_alpha   90.00
_cell.angle_beta   90.00
_cell.angle_gamma   90.00
#
_symmetry.space_group_name_H-M   'P 1'
#
loop_
_entity.id
_entity.type
_entity.pdbx_description
1 polymer ?
#
loop_
_entity_poly.entity_id
_entity_poly.type
_entity_poly.pdbx_seq_one_letter_code
_entity_poly.pdbx_strand_id
1 'polypeptide(L)'
;MKVCQQLLSRAFSHRAAFRTGSVTPDTGRWRCAPAAPLCSSSAQDRKSRPSMLKHLSAKIRSTGPISVSEYMREVLTNPVAGYYVRKMMLGPEGDFITSPEISQVFGELLGVWMVSEWMAAGRPRRLQLVELGPGKGSLMADVLRVRPNLWFRRFWLVLAG
;
A
#
# COMPACT_ATOMS: atom_id res chain seq x y z
N MET A 1 -23.40 -0.74 -18.43
CA MET A 1 -23.86 -0.13 -17.15
C MET A 1 -24.74 -1.02 -16.28
N LYS A 2 -25.71 -1.80 -16.83
CA LYS A 2 -26.62 -2.64 -16.02
C LYS A 2 -25.96 -3.81 -15.24
N VAL A 3 -24.87 -4.37 -15.78
CA VAL A 3 -24.17 -5.52 -15.18
C VAL A 3 -23.39 -5.14 -13.91
N CYS A 4 -22.80 -3.95 -13.87
CA CYS A 4 -22.08 -3.45 -12.69
C CYS A 4 -23.04 -3.13 -11.53
N GLN A 5 -24.23 -2.59 -11.87
CA GLN A 5 -25.32 -2.38 -10.90
C GLN A 5 -25.85 -3.69 -10.30
N GLN A 6 -25.91 -4.78 -11.07
CA GLN A 6 -26.37 -6.09 -10.58
C GLN A 6 -25.36 -6.83 -9.69
N LEU A 7 -24.06 -6.52 -9.80
CA LEU A 7 -23.04 -7.07 -8.91
C LEU A 7 -22.95 -6.30 -7.59
N LEU A 8 -23.09 -4.97 -7.64
CA LEU A 8 -23.16 -4.13 -6.44
C LEU A 8 -24.43 -4.38 -5.62
N SER A 9 -25.58 -4.63 -6.25
CA SER A 9 -26.84 -4.89 -5.55
C SER A 9 -26.88 -6.23 -4.81
N ARG A 10 -26.07 -7.22 -5.22
CA ARG A 10 -25.96 -8.52 -4.55
C ARG A 10 -25.00 -8.51 -3.36
N ALA A 11 -23.99 -7.65 -3.36
CA ALA A 11 -23.02 -7.52 -2.26
C ALA A 11 -23.58 -6.75 -1.05
N PHE A 12 -24.54 -5.84 -1.27
CA PHE A 12 -25.07 -4.94 -0.23
C PHE A 12 -26.42 -5.35 0.36
N SER A 13 -26.89 -6.58 0.12
CA SER A 13 -28.24 -6.99 0.53
C SER A 13 -28.35 -7.59 1.94
N HIS A 14 -27.25 -7.68 2.71
CA HIS A 14 -27.33 -8.01 4.13
C HIS A 14 -27.47 -6.74 4.97
N ARG A 15 -28.74 -6.38 5.21
CA ARG A 15 -29.18 -5.35 6.15
C ARG A 15 -28.85 -5.84 7.57
N ALA A 16 -27.66 -5.51 8.08
CA ALA A 16 -27.36 -5.69 9.50
C ALA A 16 -28.25 -4.72 10.30
N ALA A 17 -29.19 -5.27 11.07
CA ALA A 17 -30.06 -4.53 11.96
C ALA A 17 -29.23 -3.88 13.07
N PHE A 18 -29.10 -2.55 13.01
CA PHE A 18 -28.49 -1.73 14.04
C PHE A 18 -29.42 -1.72 15.27
N ARG A 19 -29.02 -2.41 16.33
CA ARG A 19 -29.69 -2.31 17.64
C ARG A 19 -29.29 -0.99 18.29
N THR A 20 -30.26 -0.13 18.53
CA THR A 20 -30.15 1.08 19.33
C THR A 20 -29.94 0.70 20.80
N GLY A 21 -28.71 0.83 21.30
CA GLY A 21 -28.41 0.84 22.73
C GLY A 21 -28.40 2.28 23.24
N SER A 22 -29.27 2.59 24.20
CA SER A 22 -29.32 3.87 24.90
C SER A 22 -28.11 4.01 25.84
N VAL A 23 -27.24 4.98 25.58
CA VAL A 23 -26.14 5.36 26.47
C VAL A 23 -26.58 6.58 27.27
N THR A 24 -26.58 6.46 28.59
CA THR A 24 -26.83 7.56 29.55
C THR A 24 -25.65 8.54 29.56
N PRO A 25 -25.87 9.85 29.76
CA PRO A 25 -24.79 10.83 29.81
C PRO A 25 -24.11 10.76 31.18
N ASP A 26 -22.90 10.18 31.24
CA ASP A 26 -22.04 10.30 32.41
C ASP A 26 -21.33 11.67 32.37
N THR A 27 -21.66 12.51 33.34
CA THR A 27 -21.02 13.82 33.57
C THR A 27 -19.61 13.62 34.13
N GLY A 28 -18.68 13.24 33.25
CA GLY A 28 -17.27 13.02 33.54
C GLY A 28 -16.39 14.20 33.11
N ARG A 29 -16.01 15.01 34.10
CA ARG A 29 -14.99 16.09 34.08
C ARG A 29 -13.80 15.83 33.14
N TRP A 30 -13.64 16.65 32.09
CA TRP A 30 -12.43 16.67 31.24
C TRP A 30 -11.20 17.08 32.08
N ARG A 31 -10.25 16.17 32.27
CA ARG A 31 -8.91 16.50 32.76
C ARG A 31 -7.95 16.55 31.57
N CYS A 32 -7.20 17.65 31.44
CA CYS A 32 -6.05 17.71 30.55
C CYS A 32 -5.03 16.65 30.97
N ALA A 33 -4.64 15.77 30.05
CA ALA A 33 -3.50 14.89 30.24
C ALA A 33 -2.21 15.75 30.27
N PRO A 34 -1.27 15.51 31.19
CA PRO A 34 -0.01 16.24 31.20
C PRO A 34 0.80 15.89 29.95
N ALA A 35 1.48 16.90 29.40
CA ALA A 35 2.37 16.74 28.26
C ALA A 35 3.53 15.78 28.63
N ALA A 36 3.45 14.54 28.15
CA ALA A 36 4.58 13.63 28.18
C ALA A 36 5.64 14.11 27.17
N PRO A 37 6.92 14.14 27.53
CA PRO A 37 7.98 14.60 26.64
C PRO A 37 8.10 13.65 25.44
N LEU A 38 8.26 14.25 24.26
CA LEU A 38 8.46 13.55 23.00
C LEU A 38 9.68 12.60 23.07
N CYS A 39 9.44 11.37 22.61
CA CYS A 39 10.40 10.54 21.89
C CYS A 39 11.69 10.14 22.62
N SER A 40 11.61 9.13 23.48
CA SER A 40 12.75 8.27 23.81
C SER A 40 12.99 7.30 22.65
N SER A 41 13.63 7.77 21.57
CA SER A 41 14.22 6.84 20.61
C SER A 41 15.36 6.10 21.30
N SER A 42 15.17 4.81 21.51
CA SER A 42 16.15 3.91 22.09
C SER A 42 17.43 3.95 21.27
N ALA A 43 18.50 4.41 21.92
CA ALA A 43 19.84 4.49 21.39
C ALA A 43 20.46 3.10 21.21
N GLN A 44 20.00 2.34 20.21
CA GLN A 44 20.58 1.03 19.90
C GLN A 44 20.84 0.83 18.40
N ASP A 45 22.10 0.45 18.14
CA ASP A 45 22.75 0.07 16.88
C ASP A 45 23.43 1.18 16.02
N ARG A 46 24.49 1.80 16.55
CA ARG A 46 25.49 2.56 15.77
C ARG A 46 26.59 1.64 15.21
N LYS A 47 26.26 0.67 14.36
CA LYS A 47 27.26 0.24 13.35
C LYS A 47 27.37 1.38 12.35
N SER A 48 28.58 1.81 11.99
CA SER A 48 28.80 2.96 11.10
C SER A 48 28.31 2.66 9.68
N ARG A 49 27.00 2.80 9.46
CA ARG A 49 26.37 2.65 8.16
C ARG A 49 26.98 3.68 7.20
N PRO A 50 27.25 3.33 5.94
CA PRO A 50 27.73 4.30 4.96
C PRO A 50 26.72 5.44 4.88
N SER A 51 27.20 6.63 5.22
CA SER A 51 26.36 7.82 5.28
C SER A 51 26.02 8.25 3.86
N MET A 52 24.72 8.28 3.52
CA MET A 52 24.22 8.78 2.24
C MET A 52 24.78 10.18 1.92
N LEU A 53 24.92 11.02 2.95
CA LEU A 53 25.50 12.36 2.83
C LEU A 53 26.98 12.32 2.41
N LYS A 54 27.77 11.40 2.95
CA LYS A 54 29.18 11.22 2.54
C LYS A 54 29.26 10.77 1.07
N HIS A 55 28.43 9.83 0.66
CA HIS A 55 28.35 9.35 -0.72
C HIS A 55 28.00 10.49 -1.70
N LEU A 56 26.93 11.24 -1.41
CA LEU A 56 26.51 12.36 -2.26
C LEU A 56 27.57 13.47 -2.32
N SER A 57 28.19 13.80 -1.18
CA SER A 57 29.25 14.81 -1.14
C SER A 57 30.47 14.39 -1.96
N ALA A 58 30.87 13.13 -1.89
CA ALA A 58 31.97 12.60 -2.69
C ALA A 58 31.64 12.64 -4.20
N LYS A 59 30.41 12.25 -4.56
CA LYS A 59 29.92 12.29 -5.95
C LYS A 59 29.92 13.70 -6.51
N ILE A 60 29.34 14.67 -5.80
CA ILE A 60 29.30 16.07 -6.27
C ILE A 60 30.70 16.67 -6.41
N ARG A 61 31.63 16.30 -5.52
CA ARG A 61 33.04 16.73 -5.64
C ARG A 61 33.75 16.13 -6.84
N SER A 62 33.41 14.90 -7.25
CA SER A 62 34.10 14.22 -8.36
C SER A 62 33.47 14.50 -9.73
N THR A 63 32.15 14.60 -9.82
CA THR A 63 31.42 14.79 -11.09
C THR A 63 30.92 16.21 -11.31
N GLY A 64 31.05 17.09 -10.31
CA GLY A 64 30.40 18.39 -10.30
C GLY A 64 28.94 18.33 -9.85
N PRO A 65 28.20 19.45 -9.97
CA PRO A 65 26.79 19.53 -9.60
C PRO A 65 25.96 18.43 -10.27
N ILE A 66 25.11 17.76 -9.48
CA ILE A 66 24.19 16.74 -9.98
C ILE A 66 22.79 17.33 -10.17
N SER A 67 22.01 16.76 -11.09
CA SER A 67 20.61 17.13 -11.26
C SER A 67 19.76 16.64 -10.08
N VAL A 68 18.58 17.24 -9.92
CA VAL A 68 17.59 16.77 -8.94
C VAL A 68 17.17 15.32 -9.22
N SER A 69 17.01 14.93 -10.49
CA SER A 69 16.65 13.55 -10.85
C SER A 69 17.72 12.55 -10.43
N GLU A 70 18.99 12.90 -10.58
CA GLU A 70 20.10 12.06 -10.17
C GLU A 70 20.22 11.98 -8.64
N TYR A 71 20.03 13.11 -7.95
CA TYR A 71 19.93 13.12 -6.49
C TYR A 71 18.80 12.19 -6.01
N MET A 72 17.60 12.32 -6.58
CA MET A 72 16.42 11.50 -6.21
C MET A 72 16.68 10.02 -6.46
N ARG A 73 17.30 9.67 -7.60
CA ARG A 73 17.70 8.28 -7.89
C ARG A 73 18.66 7.75 -6.82
N GLU A 74 19.70 8.50 -6.47
CA GLU A 74 20.68 8.08 -5.46
C GLU A 74 20.05 7.89 -4.07
N VAL A 75 19.28 8.87 -3.59
CA VAL A 75 18.71 8.77 -2.24
C VAL A 75 17.61 7.72 -2.13
N LEU A 76 16.91 7.39 -3.23
CA LEU A 76 15.81 6.43 -3.23
C LEU A 76 16.25 5.00 -3.50
N THR A 77 17.11 4.77 -4.51
CA THR A 77 17.36 3.41 -5.04
C THR A 77 18.80 2.93 -4.90
N ASN A 78 19.68 3.68 -4.21
CA ASN A 78 21.05 3.21 -3.96
C ASN A 78 21.04 1.86 -3.23
N PRO A 79 21.78 0.84 -3.72
CA PRO A 79 21.69 -0.53 -3.20
C PRO A 79 22.19 -0.67 -1.75
N VAL A 80 22.99 0.28 -1.28
CA VAL A 80 23.60 0.23 0.06
C VAL A 80 22.83 1.08 1.06
N ALA A 81 22.39 2.27 0.63
CA ALA A 81 21.81 3.27 1.52
C ALA A 81 20.52 3.91 1.01
N GLY A 82 19.95 3.44 -0.11
CA GLY A 82 18.74 4.01 -0.71
C GLY A 82 17.50 3.82 0.15
N TYR A 83 16.61 4.80 0.11
CA TYR A 83 15.39 4.81 0.91
C TYR A 83 14.50 3.60 0.66
N TYR A 84 14.24 3.18 -0.59
CA TYR A 84 13.38 2.02 -0.87
C TYR A 84 14.09 0.67 -0.81
N VAL A 85 15.41 0.66 -0.65
CA VAL A 85 16.20 -0.58 -0.57
C VAL A 85 16.35 -1.07 0.87
N ARG A 86 16.36 -0.16 1.86
CA ARG A 86 16.43 -0.58 3.27
C ARG A 86 15.10 -1.26 3.66
N LYS A 87 15.09 -2.00 4.77
CA LYS A 87 13.98 -2.89 5.16
C LYS A 87 12.66 -2.14 5.42
N MET A 88 11.53 -2.74 4.98
CA MET A 88 10.13 -2.55 5.42
C MET A 88 9.67 -1.11 5.75
N MET A 89 9.75 -0.16 4.81
CA MET A 89 9.22 1.21 5.01
C MET A 89 7.73 1.38 4.72
N LEU A 90 7.10 0.41 4.05
CA LEU A 90 5.69 0.49 3.66
C LEU A 90 4.83 -0.41 4.54
N GLY A 91 3.75 0.17 5.07
CA GLY A 91 2.77 -0.51 5.92
C GLY A 91 2.61 0.16 7.29
N PRO A 92 1.85 -0.46 8.21
CA PRO A 92 1.50 0.15 9.50
C PRO A 92 2.70 0.50 10.40
N GLU A 93 3.81 -0.24 10.26
CA GLU A 93 5.03 -0.04 11.03
C GLU A 93 6.10 0.77 10.28
N GLY A 94 5.81 1.17 9.04
CA GLY A 94 6.70 1.96 8.21
C GLY A 94 6.42 3.46 8.28
N ASP A 95 7.16 4.25 7.50
CA ASP A 95 6.97 5.70 7.43
C ASP A 95 5.66 6.07 6.70
N PHE A 96 5.17 5.19 5.82
CA PHE A 96 3.97 5.39 5.03
C PHE A 96 3.11 4.13 4.98
N ILE A 97 1.80 4.31 5.17
CA ILE A 97 0.79 3.27 4.95
C ILE A 97 0.06 3.53 3.62
N THR A 98 -0.24 2.46 2.87
CA THR A 98 -0.93 2.53 1.58
C THR A 98 -2.34 1.95 1.69
N SER A 99 -3.25 2.32 0.77
CA SER A 99 -4.65 1.87 0.79
C SER A 99 -4.85 0.35 0.84
N PRO A 100 -4.06 -0.48 0.10
CA PRO A 100 -4.15 -1.93 0.22
C PRO A 100 -3.84 -2.47 1.63
N GLU A 101 -3.02 -1.75 2.40
CA GLU A 101 -2.63 -2.15 3.76
C GLU A 101 -3.67 -1.70 4.81
N ILE A 102 -4.55 -0.76 4.49
CA ILE A 102 -5.59 -0.25 5.40
C ILE A 102 -6.84 -1.12 5.35
N SER A 103 -7.29 -1.51 4.15
CA SER A 103 -8.54 -2.24 3.99
C SER A 103 -8.52 -3.18 2.79
N GLN A 104 -8.81 -4.45 3.07
CA GLN A 104 -9.04 -5.50 2.08
C GLN A 104 -10.10 -5.10 1.03
N VAL A 105 -11.11 -4.32 1.44
CA VAL A 105 -12.19 -3.87 0.55
C VAL A 105 -11.65 -3.10 -0.65
N PHE A 106 -10.51 -2.41 -0.50
CA PHE A 106 -9.87 -1.70 -1.60
C PHE A 106 -9.48 -2.64 -2.74
N GLY A 107 -8.79 -3.75 -2.43
CA GLY A 107 -8.37 -4.73 -3.43
C GLY A 107 -9.56 -5.49 -4.02
N GLU A 108 -10.59 -5.78 -3.21
CA GLU A 108 -11.79 -6.45 -3.71
C GLU A 108 -12.58 -5.57 -4.70
N LEU A 109 -12.74 -4.29 -4.41
CA LEU A 109 -13.42 -3.37 -5.32
C LEU A 109 -12.68 -3.24 -6.65
N LEU A 110 -11.35 -3.18 -6.62
CA LEU A 110 -10.53 -3.21 -7.83
C LEU A 110 -10.70 -4.53 -8.59
N GLY A 111 -10.75 -5.67 -7.90
CA GLY A 111 -11.01 -6.96 -8.55
C GLY A 111 -12.39 -7.03 -9.21
N VAL A 112 -13.43 -6.45 -8.58
CA VAL A 112 -14.78 -6.37 -9.18
C VAL A 112 -14.76 -5.49 -10.43
N TRP A 113 -14.06 -4.36 -10.36
CA TRP A 113 -13.88 -3.48 -11.51
C TRP A 113 -13.15 -4.17 -12.67
N MET A 114 -12.02 -4.84 -12.42
CA MET A 114 -11.28 -5.59 -13.44
C MET A 114 -12.13 -6.67 -14.10
N VAL A 115 -12.94 -7.37 -13.31
CA VAL A 115 -13.92 -8.35 -13.79
C VAL A 115 -14.96 -7.70 -14.69
N SER A 116 -15.47 -6.52 -14.32
CA SER A 116 -16.42 -5.75 -15.12
C SER A 116 -15.81 -5.37 -16.47
N GLU A 117 -14.59 -4.85 -16.46
CA GLU A 117 -13.88 -4.48 -17.69
C GLU A 117 -13.57 -5.69 -18.58
N TRP A 118 -13.16 -6.82 -17.99
CA TRP A 118 -12.97 -8.07 -18.73
C TRP A 118 -14.26 -8.54 -19.41
N MET A 119 -15.41 -8.40 -18.75
CA MET A 119 -16.71 -8.71 -19.35
C MET A 119 -17.08 -7.73 -20.46
N ALA A 120 -16.82 -6.43 -20.27
CA ALA A 120 -17.05 -5.39 -21.26
C ALA A 120 -16.17 -5.58 -22.52
N ALA A 121 -14.94 -6.07 -22.35
CA ALA A 121 -14.01 -6.39 -23.42
C ALA A 121 -14.34 -7.67 -24.19
N GLY A 122 -15.53 -8.26 -24.01
CA GLY A 122 -15.94 -9.46 -24.73
C GLY A 122 -15.36 -10.76 -24.19
N ARG A 123 -14.92 -10.78 -22.92
CA ARG A 123 -14.47 -11.98 -22.20
C ARG A 123 -13.29 -12.69 -22.89
N PRO A 124 -12.18 -11.98 -23.20
CA PRO A 124 -11.04 -12.56 -23.88
C PRO A 124 -10.50 -13.79 -23.13
N ARG A 125 -10.05 -14.80 -23.89
CA ARG A 125 -9.57 -16.08 -23.34
C ARG A 125 -8.25 -15.95 -22.57
N ARG A 126 -7.42 -14.98 -22.94
CA ARG A 126 -6.14 -14.67 -22.30
C ARG A 126 -6.23 -13.28 -21.70
N LEU A 127 -5.77 -13.12 -20.46
CA LEU A 127 -5.72 -11.84 -19.76
C LEU A 127 -4.43 -11.83 -18.94
N GLN A 128 -3.75 -10.69 -18.91
CA GLN A 128 -2.58 -10.46 -18.07
C GLN A 128 -2.93 -9.35 -17.09
N LEU A 129 -2.64 -9.60 -15.81
CA LEU A 129 -2.68 -8.61 -14.76
C LEU A 129 -1.23 -8.32 -14.39
N VAL A 130 -0.83 -7.06 -14.51
CA VAL A 130 0.53 -6.60 -14.25
C VAL A 130 0.45 -5.54 -13.16
N GLU A 131 1.12 -5.80 -12.05
CA GLU A 131 1.29 -4.84 -10.95
C GLU A 131 2.74 -4.38 -10.92
N LEU A 132 2.94 -3.06 -10.99
CA LEU A 132 4.27 -2.45 -10.93
C LEU A 132 4.56 -2.03 -9.49
N GLY A 133 5.63 -2.56 -8.92
CA GLY A 133 5.98 -2.30 -7.52
C GLY A 133 4.95 -2.86 -6.53
N PRO A 134 4.74 -4.20 -6.50
CA PRO A 134 3.67 -4.82 -5.70
C PRO A 134 3.84 -4.64 -4.18
N GLY A 135 4.98 -4.12 -3.71
CA GLY A 135 5.29 -4.03 -2.29
C GLY A 135 5.24 -5.41 -1.65
N LYS A 136 4.30 -5.61 -0.71
CA LYS A 136 4.05 -6.91 -0.06
C LYS A 136 3.16 -7.86 -0.89
N GLY A 137 2.56 -7.38 -1.98
CA GLY A 137 1.63 -8.14 -2.81
C GLY A 137 0.20 -8.22 -2.27
N SER A 138 -0.12 -7.47 -1.19
CA SER A 138 -1.44 -7.47 -0.54
C SER A 138 -2.56 -7.10 -1.53
N LEU A 139 -2.29 -6.12 -2.41
CA LEU A 139 -3.26 -5.67 -3.40
C LEU A 139 -3.68 -6.78 -4.36
N MET A 140 -2.70 -7.42 -5.02
CA MET A 140 -2.99 -8.51 -5.95
C MET A 140 -3.62 -9.71 -5.23
N ALA A 141 -3.18 -10.01 -4.00
CA ALA A 141 -3.78 -11.07 -3.20
C ALA A 141 -5.29 -10.86 -3.01
N ASP A 142 -5.72 -9.63 -2.70
CA ASP A 142 -7.13 -9.29 -2.54
C ASP A 142 -7.89 -9.28 -3.88
N VAL A 143 -7.29 -8.78 -4.96
CA VAL A 143 -7.88 -8.83 -6.31
C VAL A 143 -8.18 -10.28 -6.73
N LEU A 144 -7.26 -11.20 -6.47
CA LEU A 144 -7.41 -12.61 -6.82
C LEU A 144 -8.52 -13.32 -6.02
N ARG A 145 -8.95 -12.79 -4.87
CA ARG A 145 -10.07 -13.35 -4.08
C ARG A 145 -11.43 -13.15 -4.76
N VAL A 146 -11.60 -12.11 -5.55
CA VAL A 146 -12.91 -11.70 -6.09
C VAL A 146 -13.51 -12.70 -7.09
N ARG A 147 -12.67 -13.54 -7.72
CA ARG A 147 -13.13 -14.60 -8.63
C ARG A 147 -12.03 -15.63 -8.93
N PRO A 148 -11.64 -16.48 -7.98
CA PRO A 148 -10.45 -17.34 -8.09
C PRO A 148 -10.44 -18.19 -9.36
N ASN A 149 -11.58 -18.74 -9.75
CA ASN A 149 -11.73 -19.58 -10.94
C ASN A 149 -11.49 -18.85 -12.28
N LEU A 150 -11.77 -17.55 -12.34
CA LEU A 150 -11.48 -16.75 -13.54
C LEU A 150 -9.96 -16.53 -13.67
N TRP A 151 -9.33 -16.25 -12.54
CA TRP A 151 -7.90 -15.95 -12.47
C TRP A 151 -7.04 -17.21 -12.68
N PHE A 152 -7.42 -18.36 -12.11
CA PHE A 152 -6.58 -19.57 -12.13
C PHE A 152 -6.40 -20.20 -13.53
N ARG A 153 -7.37 -20.01 -14.44
CA ARG A 153 -7.37 -20.68 -15.75
C ARG A 153 -6.75 -19.86 -16.89
N ARG A 154 -6.39 -18.60 -16.66
CA ARG A 154 -6.18 -17.62 -17.74
C ARG A 154 -4.97 -16.69 -17.60
N PHE A 155 -4.14 -16.88 -16.58
CA PHE A 155 -3.20 -15.86 -16.15
C PHE A 155 -1.73 -16.25 -16.23
N TRP A 156 -0.95 -15.29 -16.74
CA TRP A 156 0.46 -15.13 -16.42
C TRP A 156 0.54 -13.94 -15.46
N LEU A 157 0.82 -14.19 -14.19
CA LEU A 157 1.12 -13.13 -13.25
C LEU A 157 2.55 -12.66 -13.55
N VAL A 158 2.69 -11.46 -14.11
CA VAL A 158 4.00 -10.83 -14.26
C VAL A 158 4.15 -9.87 -13.10
N LEU A 159 4.84 -10.32 -12.06
CA LEU A 159 5.37 -9.43 -11.03
C LEU A 159 6.58 -8.74 -11.65
N ALA A 160 6.42 -7.49 -12.07
CA ALA A 160 7.55 -6.67 -12.47
C ALA A 160 8.25 -6.20 -11.19
N GLY A 161 9.30 -6.93 -10.81
CA GLY A 161 10.29 -6.54 -9.80
C GLY A 161 11.51 -5.92 -10.45
#